data_AF-M1EJC0-F1
#
_entry.id   AF-M1EJC0-F1
#
_cell.length_a   1.000
_cell.length_b   1.000
_cell.length_c   1.000
_cell.angle_alpha   90.00
_cell.angle_beta   90.00
_cell.angle_gamma   90.00
#
_symmetry.space_group_name_H-M   'P 1'
#
loop_
_entity.id
_entity.type
_entity.pdbx_description
1 polymer ?
#
loop_
_entity_poly.entity_id
_entity_poly.type
_entity_poly.pdbx_seq_one_letter_code
_entity_poly.pdbx_strand_id
1 'polypeptide(L)'
;YHALEKARVRAGKTFPSNPGDSLEDQLKPMLEWAHGGFKPTGIEGLKPNNKQPENKTRRRTADDSAASDYCPPPKRLKTNCYNNGKDRGEEDQSREQMALDVSNNKSNLEDSCLSCGRKNPVSFHPLFEGGLCQTCRDRFLELFYMYDD
;
A
#
# COMPACT_ATOMS: atom_id res chain seq x y z
N TYR A 1 -21.02 -16.42 10.39
CA TYR A 1 -21.13 -17.72 9.69
C TYR A 1 -20.44 -17.72 8.32
N HIS A 2 -20.98 -17.05 7.29
CA HIS A 2 -20.49 -17.17 5.89
C HIS A 2 -19.00 -16.81 5.68
N ALA A 3 -18.49 -15.85 6.44
CA ALA A 3 -17.06 -15.48 6.41
C ALA A 3 -16.16 -16.62 6.90
N LEU A 4 -16.53 -17.28 8.01
CA LEU A 4 -15.77 -18.39 8.57
C LEU A 4 -15.81 -19.61 7.63
N GLU A 5 -16.93 -19.83 6.95
CA GLU A 5 -17.08 -20.92 5.98
C GLU A 5 -16.19 -20.70 4.74
N LYS A 6 -16.17 -19.46 4.21
CA LYS A 6 -15.25 -19.09 3.13
C LYS A 6 -13.78 -19.23 3.55
N ALA A 7 -13.44 -18.85 4.78
CA ALA A 7 -12.09 -18.99 5.32
C ALA A 7 -11.68 -20.46 5.46
N ARG A 8 -12.59 -21.29 5.97
CA ARG A 8 -12.42 -22.74 6.10
C ARG A 8 -12.08 -23.39 4.75
N VAL A 9 -12.86 -23.09 3.71
CA VAL A 9 -12.65 -23.64 2.36
C VAL A 9 -11.29 -23.22 1.79
N ARG A 10 -10.92 -21.94 1.91
CA ARG A 10 -9.62 -21.43 1.43
C ARG A 10 -8.44 -22.05 2.16
N ALA A 11 -8.58 -22.28 3.46
CA ALA A 11 -7.56 -22.90 4.29
C ALA A 11 -7.53 -24.43 4.18
N GLY A 12 -8.43 -25.05 3.41
CA GLY A 12 -8.59 -26.51 3.35
C GLY A 12 -8.93 -27.14 4.71
N LYS A 13 -9.48 -26.35 5.65
CA LYS A 13 -9.80 -26.80 7.00
C LYS A 13 -11.09 -27.61 6.98
N THR A 14 -11.10 -28.76 7.61
CA THR A 14 -12.31 -29.58 7.78
C THR A 14 -12.69 -29.62 9.25
N PHE A 15 -13.97 -29.42 9.53
CA PHE A 15 -14.56 -29.64 10.85
C PHE A 15 -15.45 -30.89 10.78
N PRO A 16 -15.73 -31.56 11.90
CA PRO A 16 -16.61 -32.72 11.92
C PRO A 16 -17.96 -32.39 11.29
N SER A 17 -18.41 -33.22 10.34
CA SER A 17 -19.67 -33.02 9.62
C SER A 17 -20.93 -33.32 10.44
N ASN A 18 -20.77 -33.75 11.70
CA ASN A 18 -21.87 -33.97 12.62
C ASN A 18 -21.71 -33.09 13.88
N PRO A 19 -21.85 -31.76 13.75
CA PRO A 19 -22.11 -30.90 14.89
C PRO A 19 -23.56 -31.12 15.31
N GLY A 20 -23.89 -30.99 16.60
CA GLY A 20 -25.26 -31.14 17.09
C GLY A 20 -26.30 -30.32 16.29
N ASP A 21 -27.57 -30.64 16.47
CA ASP A 21 -28.69 -30.06 15.68
C ASP A 21 -28.78 -28.52 15.76
N SER A 22 -28.08 -27.88 16.69
CA SER A 22 -28.03 -26.43 16.86
C SER A 22 -26.99 -25.74 15.98
N LEU A 23 -27.37 -24.60 15.39
CA LEU A 23 -26.47 -23.71 14.63
C LEU A 23 -25.23 -23.29 15.44
N GLU A 24 -25.38 -23.14 16.76
CA GLU A 24 -24.28 -22.77 17.66
C GLU A 24 -23.23 -23.88 17.76
N ASP A 25 -23.66 -25.14 17.79
CA ASP A 25 -22.76 -26.30 17.84
C ASP A 25 -21.96 -26.45 16.54
N GLN A 26 -22.54 -26.05 15.40
CA GLN A 26 -21.82 -26.03 14.11
C GLN A 26 -20.80 -24.89 14.05
N LEU A 27 -21.10 -23.77 14.68
CA LEU A 27 -20.28 -22.56 14.65
C LEU A 27 -19.13 -22.57 15.65
N LYS A 28 -19.32 -23.21 16.79
CA LYS A 28 -18.36 -23.23 17.90
C LYS A 28 -16.93 -23.65 17.48
N PRO A 29 -16.72 -24.70 16.68
CA PRO A 29 -15.38 -25.10 16.23
C PRO A 29 -14.74 -24.06 15.30
N MET A 30 -15.55 -23.42 14.46
CA MET A 30 -15.10 -22.39 13.51
C MET A 30 -14.75 -21.09 14.22
N LEU A 31 -15.50 -20.74 15.26
CA LEU A 31 -15.24 -19.59 16.13
C LEU A 31 -13.96 -19.81 16.95
N GLU A 32 -13.81 -20.95 17.60
CA GLU A 32 -12.60 -21.29 18.37
C GLU A 32 -11.35 -21.26 17.47
N TRP A 33 -11.47 -21.80 16.25
CA TRP A 33 -10.40 -21.71 15.25
C TRP A 33 -10.06 -20.26 14.86
N ALA A 34 -11.06 -19.40 14.67
CA ALA A 34 -10.85 -18.00 14.34
C ALA A 34 -10.22 -17.22 15.51
N HIS A 35 -10.65 -17.49 16.75
CA HIS A 35 -10.04 -16.92 17.96
C HIS A 35 -8.58 -17.35 18.13
N GLY A 36 -8.21 -18.52 17.62
CA GLY A 36 -6.82 -18.98 17.53
C GLY A 36 -5.96 -18.23 16.51
N GLY A 37 -6.50 -17.26 15.78
CA GLY A 37 -5.75 -16.36 14.89
C GLY A 37 -5.38 -16.97 13.54
N PHE A 38 -6.11 -17.96 13.05
CA PHE A 38 -5.85 -18.63 11.75
C PHE A 38 -4.38 -19.07 11.59
N LYS A 39 -3.84 -19.78 12.59
CA LYS A 39 -2.44 -20.21 12.56
C LYS A 39 -2.09 -20.85 11.20
N PRO A 40 -1.06 -20.32 10.50
CA PRO A 40 -0.67 -20.86 9.20
C PRO A 40 -0.20 -22.30 9.38
N THR A 41 -0.41 -23.14 8.35
CA THR A 41 0.05 -24.54 8.32
C THR A 41 1.57 -24.68 8.12
N GLY A 42 2.34 -23.65 8.45
CA GLY A 42 3.78 -23.56 8.21
C GLY A 42 4.13 -23.37 6.73
N ILE A 43 5.39 -23.65 6.37
CA ILE A 43 5.92 -23.52 5.00
C ILE A 43 5.14 -24.35 3.97
N GLU A 44 4.49 -25.43 4.41
CA GLU A 44 3.65 -26.29 3.56
C GLU A 44 2.39 -25.58 3.08
N GLY A 45 1.82 -24.68 3.88
CA GLY A 45 0.68 -23.84 3.50
C GLY A 45 1.01 -22.74 2.50
N LEU A 46 2.29 -22.42 2.34
CA LEU A 46 2.78 -21.43 1.38
C LEU A 46 3.16 -22.05 0.04
N LYS A 47 3.23 -23.39 -0.04
CA LYS A 47 3.56 -24.07 -1.30
C LYS A 47 2.41 -23.87 -2.30
N PRO A 48 2.72 -23.44 -3.54
CA PRO A 48 1.71 -23.32 -4.57
C PRO A 48 1.07 -24.68 -4.84
N ASN A 49 -0.26 -24.70 -4.94
CA ASN A 49 -1.01 -25.92 -5.20
C ASN A 49 -0.79 -26.38 -6.66
N ASN A 50 -0.08 -27.49 -6.84
CA ASN A 50 0.23 -28.11 -8.14
C ASN A 50 -1.00 -28.56 -8.97
N LYS A 51 -2.22 -28.41 -8.47
CA LYS A 51 -3.46 -28.79 -9.17
C LYS A 51 -4.14 -27.65 -9.94
N GLN A 52 -3.55 -26.44 -9.97
CA GLN A 52 -4.08 -25.34 -10.79
C GLN A 52 -3.49 -25.44 -12.22
N PRO A 53 -4.32 -25.47 -13.28
CA PRO A 53 -3.82 -25.41 -14.65
C PRO A 53 -3.09 -24.09 -14.88
N GLU A 54 -1.89 -24.19 -15.44
CA GLU A 54 -0.97 -23.10 -15.69
C GLU A 54 -1.58 -22.02 -16.59
N ASN A 55 -2.01 -20.90 -16.01
CA ASN A 55 -2.18 -19.67 -16.78
C ASN A 55 -0.81 -19.07 -17.06
N LYS A 56 -0.21 -19.52 -18.18
CA LYS A 56 1.01 -18.98 -18.77
C LYS A 56 0.78 -17.55 -19.24
N THR A 57 0.94 -16.56 -18.37
CA THR A 57 1.43 -15.21 -18.72
C THR A 57 1.82 -14.49 -17.43
N ARG A 58 3.04 -14.72 -16.97
CA ARG A 58 3.88 -13.69 -16.38
C ARG A 58 5.30 -14.24 -16.36
N ARG A 59 6.09 -13.82 -17.35
CA ARG A 59 7.55 -13.95 -17.28
C ARG A 59 8.00 -13.30 -15.98
N ARG A 60 8.35 -14.11 -14.98
CA ARG A 60 9.39 -13.73 -14.03
C ARG A 60 10.61 -14.51 -14.48
N THR A 61 11.57 -13.81 -15.03
CA THR A 61 12.93 -14.30 -15.14
C THR A 61 13.35 -14.77 -13.75
N ALA A 62 13.66 -16.06 -13.65
CA ALA A 62 14.46 -16.59 -12.57
C ALA A 62 15.81 -15.89 -12.63
N ASP A 63 16.10 -15.11 -11.61
CA ASP A 63 17.47 -14.86 -11.20
C ASP A 63 17.58 -15.44 -9.80
N ASP A 64 18.30 -16.56 -9.74
CA ASP A 64 18.80 -17.19 -8.55
C ASP A 64 19.87 -16.28 -7.97
N SER A 65 19.47 -15.43 -7.02
CA SER A 65 20.41 -14.64 -6.23
C SER A 65 20.20 -14.98 -4.77
N ALA A 66 21.24 -15.63 -4.24
CA ALA A 66 21.50 -16.00 -2.86
C ALA A 66 20.79 -15.13 -1.81
N ALA A 67 20.33 -15.80 -0.76
CA ALA A 67 19.89 -15.19 0.49
C ALA A 67 20.83 -14.05 0.91
N SER A 68 20.36 -12.81 0.73
CA SER A 68 20.88 -11.65 1.44
C SER A 68 20.00 -11.47 2.67
N ASP A 69 20.53 -11.86 3.84
CA ASP A 69 20.03 -11.52 5.17
C ASP A 69 20.15 -10.01 5.44
N TYR A 70 19.52 -9.19 4.60
CA TYR A 70 19.34 -7.77 4.84
C TYR A 70 17.85 -7.48 4.87
N CYS A 71 17.21 -7.77 6.01
CA CYS A 71 16.09 -6.94 6.41
C CYS A 71 16.67 -5.54 6.64
N PRO A 72 16.35 -4.52 5.83
CA PRO A 72 16.73 -3.17 6.22
C PRO A 72 16.12 -2.94 7.62
N PRO A 73 16.90 -2.45 8.59
CA PRO A 73 16.34 -2.13 9.89
C PRO A 73 15.15 -1.20 9.67
N PRO A 74 14.09 -1.26 10.50
CA PRO A 74 13.08 -0.22 10.52
C PRO A 74 13.82 1.08 10.82
N LYS A 75 14.18 1.80 9.75
CA LYS A 75 14.70 3.14 9.85
C LYS A 75 13.50 3.90 10.35
N ARG A 76 13.41 4.07 11.67
CA ARG A 76 12.65 5.16 12.25
C ARG A 76 13.33 6.42 11.72
N LEU A 77 12.93 6.82 10.52
CA LEU A 77 13.10 8.18 10.05
C LEU A 77 12.28 8.98 11.03
N LYS A 78 12.95 9.39 12.11
CA LYS A 78 12.50 10.44 12.99
C LYS A 78 12.11 11.56 12.04
N THR A 79 10.80 11.82 11.94
CA THR A 79 10.22 12.82 11.05
C THR A 79 10.94 14.13 11.33
N ASN A 80 11.98 14.39 10.56
CA ASN A 80 12.71 15.62 10.67
C ASN A 80 11.94 16.60 9.80
N CYS A 81 10.96 17.26 10.43
CA CYS A 81 10.28 18.42 9.86
C CYS A 81 11.24 19.61 9.63
N TYR A 82 12.54 19.44 9.84
CA TYR A 82 13.53 20.49 9.70
C TYR A 82 14.10 20.53 8.28
N ASN A 83 13.75 21.64 7.62
CA ASN A 83 14.49 22.35 6.59
C ASN A 83 14.11 22.06 5.14
N ASN A 84 13.01 22.68 4.70
CA ASN A 84 12.99 23.43 3.44
C ASN A 84 12.59 24.91 3.71
N GLY A 85 13.08 25.46 4.83
CA GLY A 85 12.97 26.88 5.15
C GLY A 85 14.22 27.69 4.78
N LYS A 86 15.27 27.06 4.24
CA LYS A 86 16.60 27.69 4.10
C LYS A 86 17.21 27.59 2.70
N ASP A 87 16.36 27.45 1.70
CA ASP A 87 16.66 27.87 0.33
C ASP A 87 15.34 28.22 -0.37
N ARG A 88 14.61 29.17 0.23
CA ARG A 88 13.47 29.78 -0.45
C ARG A 88 14.06 30.85 -1.36
N GLY A 89 14.52 30.43 -2.54
CA GLY A 89 14.60 31.36 -3.66
C GLY A 89 13.26 32.09 -3.78
N GLU A 90 13.30 33.39 -4.05
CA GLU A 90 12.17 34.32 -4.11
C GLU A 90 11.06 33.96 -5.14
N GLU A 91 11.10 32.75 -5.72
CA GLU A 91 10.25 32.29 -6.82
C GLU A 91 9.24 31.19 -6.43
N ASP A 92 9.20 30.77 -5.16
CA ASP A 92 8.12 29.89 -4.67
C ASP A 92 6.82 30.71 -4.54
N GLN A 93 5.91 30.58 -5.50
CA GLN A 93 4.58 31.19 -5.41
C GLN A 93 3.83 30.63 -4.20
N SER A 94 3.22 31.51 -3.39
CA SER A 94 2.45 31.05 -2.23
C SER A 94 1.25 30.21 -2.66
N ARG A 95 0.85 29.26 -1.80
CA ARG A 95 -0.29 28.38 -2.07
C ARG A 95 -1.59 29.18 -2.19
N GLU A 96 -1.71 30.24 -1.39
CA GLU A 96 -2.84 31.17 -1.42
C GLU A 96 -2.88 31.92 -2.75
N GLN A 97 -1.74 32.37 -3.27
CA GLN A 97 -1.67 33.05 -4.56
C GLN A 97 -2.02 32.09 -5.71
N MET A 98 -1.54 30.84 -5.69
CA MET A 98 -1.95 29.83 -6.68
C MET A 98 -3.47 29.63 -6.68
N ALA A 99 -4.09 29.53 -5.51
CA ALA A 99 -5.54 29.37 -5.41
C ALA A 99 -6.29 30.59 -5.99
N LEU A 100 -5.83 31.81 -5.68
CA LEU A 100 -6.39 33.05 -6.21
C LEU A 100 -6.24 33.16 -7.74
N ASP A 101 -5.10 32.74 -8.28
CA ASP A 101 -4.84 32.82 -9.72
C ASP A 101 -5.72 31.83 -10.47
N VAL A 102 -5.87 30.60 -9.97
CA VAL A 102 -6.77 29.59 -10.54
C VAL A 102 -8.23 30.03 -10.45
N SER A 103 -8.69 30.55 -9.30
CA SER A 103 -10.08 31.02 -9.16
C SER A 103 -10.41 32.21 -10.05
N ASN A 104 -9.40 33.00 -10.40
CA ASN A 104 -9.52 34.14 -11.31
C ASN A 104 -9.17 33.78 -12.77
N ASN A 105 -9.01 32.50 -13.09
CA ASN A 105 -8.66 31.98 -14.42
C ASN A 105 -7.36 32.56 -15.00
N LYS A 106 -6.39 32.91 -14.15
CA LYS A 106 -5.08 33.46 -14.53
C LYS A 106 -4.02 32.38 -14.78
N SER A 107 -4.22 31.16 -14.29
CA SER A 107 -3.29 30.03 -14.43
C SER A 107 -4.00 28.69 -14.36
N ASN A 108 -3.42 27.64 -14.94
CA ASN A 108 -3.89 26.27 -14.74
C ASN A 108 -3.19 25.62 -13.53
N LEU A 109 -3.84 24.63 -12.90
CA LEU A 109 -3.24 23.81 -11.84
C LEU A 109 -2.07 22.96 -12.34
N GLU A 110 -2.02 22.66 -13.64
CA GLU A 110 -0.97 21.89 -14.29
C GLU A 110 0.34 22.66 -14.46
N ASP A 111 0.29 24.00 -14.43
CA ASP A 111 1.45 24.88 -14.71
C ASP A 111 2.38 25.04 -13.50
N SER A 112 1.96 24.60 -12.31
CA SER A 112 2.70 24.77 -11.06
C SER A 112 2.68 23.49 -10.23
N CYS A 113 3.73 23.28 -9.44
CA CYS A 113 3.80 22.16 -8.52
C CYS A 113 2.81 22.32 -7.38
N LEU A 114 1.79 21.45 -7.31
CA LEU A 114 0.78 21.47 -6.24
C LEU A 114 1.37 21.32 -4.83
N SER A 115 2.51 20.65 -4.70
CA SER A 115 3.13 20.37 -3.40
C SER A 115 3.98 21.52 -2.86
N CYS A 116 4.67 22.27 -3.71
CA CYS A 116 5.62 23.31 -3.27
C CYS A 116 5.42 24.70 -3.90
N GLY A 117 4.58 24.84 -4.92
CA GLY A 117 4.29 26.13 -5.56
C GLY A 117 5.27 26.58 -6.65
N ARG A 118 6.30 25.79 -6.96
CA ARG A 118 7.24 26.12 -8.04
C ARG A 118 6.60 25.97 -9.41
N LYS A 119 6.90 26.91 -10.31
CA LYS A 119 6.48 26.90 -11.73
C LYS A 119 7.37 26.01 -12.61
N ASN A 120 7.72 24.82 -12.13
CA ASN A 120 8.52 23.84 -12.87
C ASN A 120 7.99 22.40 -12.76
N PRO A 121 6.70 22.16 -13.07
CA PRO A 121 6.16 20.81 -13.10
C PRO A 121 6.85 19.98 -14.18
N VAL A 122 7.17 18.72 -13.86
CA VAL A 122 7.76 17.75 -14.80
C VAL A 122 6.82 16.56 -15.05
N SER A 123 5.75 16.46 -14.27
CA SER A 123 4.70 15.45 -14.39
C SER A 123 3.42 15.95 -13.71
N PHE A 124 2.32 15.22 -13.88
CA PHE A 124 1.08 15.45 -13.14
C PHE A 124 1.14 14.82 -11.75
N HIS A 125 0.38 15.38 -10.80
CA HIS A 125 0.28 14.84 -9.45
C HIS A 125 -0.52 13.51 -9.46
N PRO A 126 -0.02 12.42 -8.86
CA PRO A 126 -0.65 11.10 -9.00
C PRO A 126 -2.08 10.97 -8.44
N LEU A 127 -2.45 11.84 -7.49
CA LEU A 127 -3.73 11.76 -6.76
C LEU A 127 -4.72 12.90 -7.09
N PHE A 128 -4.25 13.99 -7.68
CA PHE A 128 -5.04 15.22 -7.85
C PHE A 128 -4.71 15.85 -9.20
N GLU A 129 -5.64 16.61 -9.75
CA GLU A 129 -5.42 17.38 -10.97
C GLU A 129 -4.47 18.55 -10.70
N GLY A 130 -3.32 18.54 -11.37
CA GLY A 130 -2.31 19.60 -11.33
C GLY A 130 -0.88 19.09 -11.42
N GLY A 131 0.08 20.02 -11.43
CA GLY A 131 1.48 19.75 -11.71
C GLY A 131 2.27 19.25 -10.50
N LEU A 132 3.41 18.60 -10.77
CA LEU A 132 4.36 18.13 -9.77
C LEU A 132 5.80 18.31 -10.27
N CYS A 133 6.63 19.03 -9.52
CA CYS A 133 8.05 19.20 -9.85
C CYS A 133 8.86 17.93 -9.49
N GLN A 134 10.06 17.80 -10.05
CA GLN A 134 10.91 16.60 -9.87
C GLN A 134 11.17 16.29 -8.38
N THR A 135 11.54 17.30 -7.59
CA THR A 135 11.82 17.13 -6.16
C THR A 135 10.59 16.64 -5.39
N CYS A 136 9.41 17.16 -5.69
CA CYS A 136 8.18 16.74 -5.03
C CYS A 136 7.70 15.36 -5.50
N ARG A 137 7.98 14.99 -6.76
CA ARG A 137 7.76 13.63 -7.27
C ARG A 137 8.61 12.62 -6.53
N ASP A 138 9.90 12.88 -6.36
CA ASP A 138 10.81 11.95 -5.68
C ASP A 138 10.41 11.80 -4.21
N ARG A 139 10.07 12.91 -3.55
CA ARG A 139 9.57 12.90 -2.17
C ARG A 139 8.23 12.16 -2.04
N PHE A 140 7.32 12.32 -3.00
CA PHE A 140 6.06 11.58 -3.01
C PHE A 140 6.32 10.08 -3.08
N LEU A 141 7.19 9.61 -3.97
CA LEU A 141 7.51 8.19 -4.11
C LEU A 141 8.18 7.61 -2.86
N GLU A 142 9.01 8.38 -2.17
CA GLU A 142 9.65 7.96 -0.92
C GLU A 142 8.62 7.78 0.21
N LEU A 143 7.66 8.72 0.33
CA LEU A 143 6.72 8.75 1.46
C LEU A 143 5.43 7.98 1.22
N PHE A 144 4.96 7.86 -0.02
CA PHE A 144 3.63 7.32 -0.36
C PHE A 144 3.46 5.84 0.04
N TYR A 145 4.56 5.09 0.11
CA TYR A 145 4.54 3.68 0.51
C TYR A 145 4.86 3.44 1.98
N MET A 146 5.10 4.49 2.77
CA MET A 146 5.30 4.34 4.21
C MET A 146 3.94 4.24 4.93
N TYR A 147 3.86 3.30 5.86
CA TYR A 147 2.74 3.14 6.78
C TYR A 147 3.21 3.50 8.18
N ASP A 148 2.36 4.16 8.97
CA ASP A 148 2.61 4.34 10.40
C ASP A 148 2.51 2.98 11.14
N ASP A 149 3.22 2.85 12.26
CA ASP A 149 3.16 1.69 13.16
C ASP A 149 1.80 1.59 13.89
#